data_AF-A0A2G9P382-F1
#
_entry.id   AF-A0A2G9P382-F1
#
_cell.length_a   1.000
_cell.length_b   1.000
_cell.length_c   1.000
_cell.angle_alpha   90.00
_cell.angle_beta   90.00
_cell.angle_gamma   90.00
#
_symmetry.space_group_name_H-M   'P 1'
#
loop_
_entity.id
_entity.type
_entity.pdbx_description
1 polymer ?
#
loop_
_entity_poly.entity_id
_entity_poly.type
_entity_poly.pdbx_seq_one_letter_code
_entity_poly.pdbx_strand_id
1 'polypeptide(L)' 'MSEDEKGKRFLELIDQQNNVQWNIVAKLTLLIKSKWNSPQLQNEIEYLIESHTEITKELNNLDINNNIL' A
#
# COMPACT_ATOMS: atom_id res chain seq x y z
N MET A 1 10.05 3.00 27.98
CA MET A 1 8.86 3.17 27.14
C MET A 1 7.79 2.25 27.69
N SER A 2 6.63 2.80 28.06
CA SER A 2 5.49 2.01 28.55
C SER A 2 4.90 1.15 27.42
N GLU A 3 4.06 0.17 27.75
CA GLU A 3 3.35 -0.62 26.74
C GLU A 3 2.43 0.25 25.88
N ASP A 4 1.80 1.28 26.45
CA ASP A 4 0.98 2.24 25.70
C ASP A 4 1.81 3.05 24.68
N GLU A 5 3.01 3.47 25.08
CA GLU A 5 3.94 4.18 24.19
C GLU A 5 4.44 3.26 23.06
N LYS A 6 4.64 1.95 23.32
CA LYS A 6 4.95 0.95 22.29
C LYS A 6 3.80 0.75 21.32
N GLY A 7 2.57 0.60 21.82
CA GLY A 7 1.37 0.46 21.01
C GLY A 7 1.16 1.66 20.07
N LYS A 8 1.26 2.88 20.62
CA LYS A 8 1.18 4.10 19.81
C LYS A 8 2.27 4.16 18.74
N ARG A 9 3.51 3.85 19.11
CA ARG A 9 4.63 3.85 18.17
C ARG A 9 4.46 2.82 17.05
N PHE A 10 3.89 1.66 17.37
CA PHE A 10 3.60 0.63 16.38
C PHE A 10 2.59 1.13 15.34
N LEU A 11 1.47 1.73 15.77
CA LEU A 11 0.46 2.28 14.86
C LEU A 11 1.03 3.39 13.97
N GLU A 12 1.84 4.29 14.53
CA GLU A 12 2.54 5.33 13.75
C GLU A 12 3.44 4.74 12.65
N LEU A 13 4.16 3.65 12.95
CA LEU A 13 5.04 3.00 11.99
C LEU A 13 4.25 2.31 10.86
N ILE A 14 3.09 1.72 11.17
CA ILE A 14 2.19 1.14 10.17
C ILE A 14 1.66 2.23 9.25
N ASP A 15 1.19 3.36 9.79
CA ASP A 15 0.71 4.47 8.97
C ASP A 15 1.81 5.05 8.07
N GLN A 16 3.03 5.20 8.60
CA GLN A 16 4.19 5.63 7.82
C GLN A 16 4.53 4.64 6.70
N GLN A 17 4.54 3.34 6.99
CA GLN A 17 4.78 2.30 6.00
C GLN A 17 3.74 2.34 4.88
N ASN A 18 2.46 2.45 5.23
CA ASN A 18 1.36 2.55 4.27
C ASN A 18 1.53 3.76 3.34
N ASN A 19 1.86 4.93 3.89
CA ASN A 19 2.12 6.13 3.11
C ASN A 19 3.30 5.97 2.13
N VAL A 20 4.38 5.28 2.54
CA VAL A 20 5.52 5.01 1.66
C VAL A 20 5.12 4.05 0.53
N GLN A 21 4.38 2.99 0.84
CA GLN A 21 3.91 2.02 -0.16
C GLN A 21 3.02 2.69 -1.21
N TRP A 22 2.09 3.55 -0.81
CA TRP A 22 1.24 4.31 -1.74
C TRP A 22 2.05 5.23 -2.66
N ASN A 23 3.08 5.89 -2.14
CA ASN A 23 3.98 6.72 -2.95
C ASN A 23 4.77 5.90 -3.97
N ILE A 24 5.20 4.69 -3.62
CA ILE A 24 5.86 3.76 -4.54
C ILE A 24 4.88 3.35 -5.65
N VAL A 25 3.67 2.92 -5.30
CA VAL A 25 2.61 2.55 -6.26
C VAL A 25 2.36 3.70 -7.24
N ALA A 26 2.18 4.93 -6.75
CA ALA A 26 1.94 6.09 -7.59
C ALA A 26 3.09 6.37 -8.58
N LYS A 27 4.35 6.28 -8.12
CA LYS A 27 5.53 6.46 -8.98
C LYS A 27 5.64 5.37 -10.03
N LEU A 28 5.39 4.11 -9.66
CA LEU A 28 5.40 2.99 -10.60
C LEU A 28 4.31 3.13 -11.66
N THR A 29 3.10 3.55 -11.28
CA THR A 29 2.02 3.88 -12.23
C THR A 29 2.43 4.99 -13.20
N LEU A 30 3.08 6.07 -12.71
CA LEU A 30 3.56 7.15 -13.58
C LEU A 30 4.64 6.67 -14.54
N LEU A 31 5.54 5.82 -14.06
CA LEU A 31 6.58 5.23 -14.87
C LEU A 31 5.91 4.38 -15.99
N ILE A 32 4.91 3.53 -15.67
CA ILE A 32 4.26 2.68 -16.68
C ILE A 32 3.61 3.56 -17.76
N LYS A 33 2.94 4.63 -17.33
CA LYS A 33 2.35 5.63 -18.23
C LYS A 33 3.37 6.35 -19.11
N SER A 34 4.64 6.38 -18.73
CA SER A 34 5.72 6.91 -19.57
C SER A 34 6.15 5.96 -20.69
N LYS A 35 5.57 4.75 -20.77
CA LYS A 35 5.77 3.74 -21.84
C LYS A 35 7.25 3.44 -22.11
N TRP A 36 8.03 3.13 -21.07
CA TRP A 36 9.45 2.78 -21.24
C TRP A 36 9.64 1.47 -22.05
N ASN A 37 10.85 1.20 -22.54
CA ASN A 37 11.12 0.10 -23.47
C ASN A 37 11.20 -1.32 -22.85
N SER A 38 10.27 -1.68 -21.97
CA SER A 38 10.14 -3.05 -21.47
C SER A 38 8.67 -3.37 -21.15
N PRO A 39 7.90 -3.87 -22.14
CA PRO A 39 6.49 -4.23 -21.96
C PRO A 39 6.28 -5.33 -20.92
N GLN A 40 7.20 -6.30 -20.83
CA GLN A 40 7.13 -7.38 -19.83
C GLN A 40 7.14 -6.82 -18.41
N LEU A 41 8.10 -5.93 -18.12
CA LEU A 41 8.21 -5.31 -16.80
C LEU A 41 7.03 -4.38 -16.50
N GLN A 42 6.47 -3.70 -17.51
CA GLN A 42 5.25 -2.91 -17.33
C GLN A 42 4.08 -3.79 -16.88
N ASN A 43 3.84 -4.90 -17.58
CA ASN A 43 2.74 -5.82 -17.24
C ASN A 43 2.91 -6.44 -15.85
N GLU A 44 4.14 -6.85 -15.48
CA GLU A 44 4.43 -7.40 -14.15
C GLU A 44 4.16 -6.36 -13.04
N ILE A 45 4.56 -5.11 -13.26
CA ILE A 45 4.33 -4.02 -12.29
C ILE A 45 2.84 -3.64 -12.23
N GLU A 46 2.13 -3.60 -13.36
CA GLU A 46 0.67 -3.37 -13.39
C GLU A 46 -0.05 -4.42 -12.54
N TYR A 47 0.28 -5.70 -12.74
CA TYR A 47 -0.30 -6.79 -11.95
C TYR A 47 -0.03 -6.64 -10.44
N LEU A 48 1.20 -6.28 -10.06
CA LEU A 48 1.55 -6.04 -8.66
C LEU A 48 0.77 -4.86 -8.06
N ILE A 49 0.57 -3.78 -8.82
CA ILE A 49 -0.20 -2.61 -8.38
C ILE A 49 -1.68 -2.95 -8.22
N GLU A 50 -2.26 -3.68 -9.16
CA GLU A 50 -3.66 -4.13 -9.08
C GLU A 50 -3.86 -5.04 -7.88
N SER A 51 -3.00 -6.05 -7.71
CA SER A 51 -3.04 -6.97 -6.57
C SER A 51 -2.94 -6.23 -5.24
N HIS A 52 -1.99 -5.30 -5.10
CA HIS A 52 -1.86 -4.46 -3.91
C HIS A 52 -3.14 -3.64 -3.66
N THR A 53 -3.72 -3.07 -4.71
CA THR A 53 -4.93 -2.24 -4.61
C THR A 53 -6.14 -3.06 -4.17
N GLU A 54 -6.32 -4.27 -4.69
CA GLU A 54 -7.39 -5.18 -4.32
C GLU A 54 -7.26 -5.64 -2.86
N ILE A 55 -6.08 -6.11 -2.46
CA ILE A 55 -5.79 -6.51 -1.08
C ILE A 55 -6.07 -5.34 -0.12
N THR A 56 -5.61 -4.13 -0.46
CA THR A 56 -5.84 -2.95 0.39
C THR A 56 -7.32 -2.61 0.51
N LYS A 57 -8.09 -2.71 -0.58
CA LYS A 57 -9.55 -2.51 -0.53
C LYS A 57 -10.22 -3.55 0.36
N GLU A 58 -9.82 -4.82 0.25
CA GLU A 58 -10.37 -5.90 1.07
C GLU A 58 -10.04 -5.69 2.55
N LEU A 59 -8.80 -5.35 2.90
CA LEU A 59 -8.40 -5.02 4.26
C LEU A 59 -9.22 -3.85 4.84
N ASN A 60 -9.36 -2.77 4.07
CA ASN A 60 -10.16 -1.61 4.51
C ASN A 60 -11.65 -1.98 4.69
N ASN A 61 -12.21 -2.84 3.84
CA ASN A 61 -13.57 -3.31 3.99
C ASN A 61 -13.74 -4.20 5.23
N LEU A 62 -12.74 -5.04 5.54
CA LEU A 62 -12.75 -5.86 6.76
C LEU A 62 -12.65 -4.99 8.02
N ASP A 63 -11.88 -3.90 7.97
CA ASP A 63 -11.78 -2.93 9.07
C ASP A 63 -13.12 -2.21 9.30
N ILE A 64 -13.76 -1.73 8.23
CA ILE A 64 -15.09 -1.09 8.27
C ILE A 64 -16.16 -2.07 8.79
N ASN A 65 -16.13 -3.34 8.36
CA ASN A 65 -17.13 -4.33 8.75
C ASN A 65 -16.90 -4.90 10.16
N ASN A 66 -15.66 -4.87 10.67
CA ASN A 66 -15.35 -5.35 12.02
C ASN A 66 -15.53 -4.29 13.11
N ASN A 67 -15.79 -3.02 12.75
CA ASN A 67 -16.08 -1.93 13.69
C ASN A 67 -15.18 -2.00 14.94
N ILE A 68 -13.86 -2.16 14.73
CA ILE A 68 -12.87 -2.10 15.80
C ILE A 68 -12.50 -0.64 15.98
N LEU A 69 -13.50 0.15 16.38
CA LEU A 69 -13.38 1.49 16.94
C LEU A 69 -14.46 1.66 18.02
#